data_AF-A0AAA9TDU1-F1
#
_entry.id   AF-A0AAA9TDU1-F1
#
_cell.length_a   1.000
_cell.length_b   1.000
_cell.length_c   1.000
_cell.angle_alpha   90.00
_cell.angle_beta   90.00
_cell.angle_gamma   90.00
#
_symmetry.space_group_name_H-M   'P 1'
#
loop_
_entity.id
_entity.type
_entity.pdbx_description
1 polymer ?
#
loop_
_entity_poly.entity_id
_entity_poly.type
_entity_poly.pdbx_seq_one_letter_code
_entity_poly.pdbx_strand_id
1 'polypeptide(L)'
;MHGPGPAGSPLIIKPLSMHQLFRLVLGQKDLSRAGDLFSLEDSEIEDSLTEALEQIKIISSSSDYQTNNNDQAVVEICITRITTAIRETESIEKHAKALVGLWDSCLEHNLRPSGKDEDTPHAKIASDIMSCILQNYNRPPVMALAIPIAVKFLHRGNKELCRNMSNYLSLAAITKADLLADHTEVIVKSILQGDLPDPGIEPGSPALQADSLPAEPPGRPFFVLLSNSMGLIWRWCFLCLWSSCPTTNCAEPVCTEWTVFHCSQWQMEKLII
;
A
#
# COMPACT_ATOMS: atom_id res chain seq x y z
N MET A 1 -35.14 -27.44 -49.08
CA MET A 1 -35.38 -26.36 -48.10
C MET A 1 -34.15 -26.24 -47.22
N HIS A 2 -33.27 -25.28 -47.49
CA HIS A 2 -32.15 -24.92 -46.63
C HIS A 2 -32.26 -23.41 -46.42
N GLY A 3 -32.63 -23.01 -45.21
CA GLY A 3 -32.72 -21.60 -44.83
C GLY A 3 -31.32 -21.02 -44.57
N PRO A 4 -31.10 -19.72 -44.80
CA PRO A 4 -29.83 -19.09 -44.48
C PRO A 4 -29.72 -18.89 -42.97
N GLY A 5 -28.60 -19.33 -42.39
CA GLY A 5 -28.26 -19.10 -40.99
C GLY A 5 -27.99 -17.61 -40.69
N PRO A 6 -28.06 -17.19 -39.43
CA PRO A 6 -28.01 -15.79 -39.06
C PRO A 6 -26.61 -15.23 -39.29
N ALA A 7 -26.56 -14.05 -39.91
CA ALA A 7 -25.37 -13.23 -40.03
C ALA A 7 -24.83 -12.92 -38.63
N GLY A 8 -23.64 -13.45 -38.34
CA GLY A 8 -22.86 -13.01 -37.19
C GLY A 8 -22.50 -11.54 -37.38
N SER A 9 -23.01 -10.68 -36.50
CA SER A 9 -22.58 -9.29 -36.40
C SER A 9 -21.07 -9.25 -36.18
N PRO A 10 -20.30 -8.44 -36.94
CA PRO A 10 -18.90 -8.25 -36.66
C PRO A 10 -18.77 -7.56 -35.31
N LEU A 11 -18.10 -8.23 -34.36
CA LEU A 11 -17.56 -7.56 -33.19
C LEU A 11 -16.58 -6.49 -33.71
N ILE A 12 -17.04 -5.24 -33.75
CA ILE A 12 -16.16 -4.10 -33.98
C ILE A 12 -15.19 -4.11 -32.81
N ILE A 13 -13.98 -4.60 -33.07
CA ILE A 13 -12.82 -4.35 -32.22
C ILE A 13 -12.63 -2.83 -32.31
N LYS A 14 -13.26 -2.08 -31.39
CA LYS A 14 -12.93 -0.67 -31.20
C LYS A 14 -11.43 -0.66 -30.90
N PRO A 15 -10.58 0.02 -31.70
CA PRO A 15 -9.23 0.27 -31.26
C PRO A 15 -9.35 1.01 -29.92
N LEU A 16 -8.75 0.43 -28.87
CA LEU A 16 -8.56 1.07 -27.58
C LEU A 16 -7.73 2.32 -27.85
N SER A 17 -8.40 3.43 -28.13
CA SER A 17 -7.76 4.71 -28.35
C SER A 17 -8.09 5.58 -27.15
N MET A 18 -7.06 5.99 -26.42
CA MET A 18 -7.16 6.95 -25.35
C MET A 18 -8.07 8.12 -25.75
N HIS A 19 -9.03 8.40 -24.88
CA HIS A 19 -9.96 9.50 -24.98
C HIS A 19 -9.23 10.79 -25.34
N GLN A 20 -9.82 11.60 -26.22
CA GLN A 20 -9.15 12.76 -26.80
C GLN A 20 -8.63 13.73 -25.72
N LEU A 21 -9.38 13.94 -24.63
CA LEU A 21 -8.93 14.81 -23.55
C LEU A 21 -7.72 14.25 -22.79
N PHE A 22 -7.64 12.93 -22.54
CA PHE A 22 -6.42 12.35 -21.98
C PHE A 22 -5.24 12.50 -22.94
N ARG A 23 -5.46 12.38 -24.26
CA ARG A 23 -4.40 12.60 -25.26
C ARG A 23 -3.87 14.05 -25.25
N LEU A 24 -4.75 15.04 -25.06
CA LEU A 24 -4.34 16.43 -24.93
C LEU A 24 -3.59 16.65 -23.61
N VAL A 25 -4.17 16.22 -22.49
CA VAL A 25 -3.62 16.51 -21.16
C VAL A 25 -2.34 15.72 -20.89
N LEU A 26 -2.31 14.40 -21.13
CA LEU A 26 -1.12 13.57 -20.93
C LEU A 26 -0.16 13.63 -22.12
N GLY A 27 -0.68 13.43 -23.34
CA GLY A 27 0.15 13.32 -24.54
C GLY A 27 0.76 14.64 -24.99
N GLN A 28 0.02 15.75 -24.87
CA GLN A 28 0.52 17.09 -25.21
C GLN A 28 0.89 17.92 -23.97
N LYS A 29 0.73 17.36 -22.76
CA LYS A 29 1.04 18.03 -21.49
C LYS A 29 0.24 19.33 -21.30
N ASP A 30 -0.95 19.40 -21.90
CA ASP A 30 -1.80 20.60 -21.92
C ASP A 30 -2.62 20.72 -20.63
N LEU A 31 -2.02 21.34 -19.62
CA LEU A 31 -2.64 21.56 -18.32
C LEU A 31 -3.90 22.45 -18.40
N SER A 32 -4.03 23.30 -19.43
CA SER A 32 -5.20 24.18 -19.60
C SER A 32 -6.50 23.39 -19.85
N ARG A 33 -6.38 22.17 -20.37
CA ARG A 33 -7.48 21.25 -20.67
C ARG A 33 -7.77 20.27 -19.53
N ALA A 34 -6.95 20.24 -18.48
CA ALA A 34 -7.05 19.25 -17.41
C ALA A 34 -8.38 19.36 -16.62
N GLY A 35 -8.92 20.57 -16.47
CA GLY A 35 -10.22 20.79 -15.82
C GLY A 35 -11.40 20.14 -16.57
N ASP A 36 -11.32 20.06 -17.90
CA ASP A 36 -12.40 19.48 -18.72
C ASP A 36 -12.58 17.98 -18.48
N LEU A 37 -11.54 17.29 -17.99
CA LEU A 37 -11.61 15.87 -17.65
C LEU A 37 -12.70 15.57 -16.61
N PHE A 38 -12.99 16.51 -15.71
CA PHE A 38 -14.00 16.37 -14.67
C PHE A 38 -15.43 16.63 -15.16
N SER A 39 -15.60 17.11 -16.39
CA SER A 39 -16.91 17.25 -17.03
C SER A 39 -17.34 15.99 -17.79
N LEU A 40 -16.44 15.02 -17.98
CA LEU A 40 -16.72 13.75 -18.65
C LEU A 40 -17.38 12.76 -17.70
N GLU A 41 -18.30 11.96 -18.22
CA GLU A 41 -18.87 10.83 -17.48
C GLU A 41 -17.82 9.74 -17.25
N ASP A 42 -17.89 9.06 -16.10
CA ASP A 42 -16.90 8.02 -15.74
C ASP A 42 -16.91 6.84 -16.74
N SER A 43 -18.10 6.48 -17.23
CA SER A 43 -18.29 5.42 -18.23
C SER A 43 -17.73 5.78 -19.61
N GLU A 44 -17.69 7.07 -19.96
CA GLU A 44 -17.16 7.55 -21.24
C GLU A 44 -15.64 7.33 -21.33
N ILE A 45 -14.95 7.42 -20.19
CA ILE A 45 -13.48 7.35 -20.14
C ILE A 45 -12.94 6.01 -19.67
N GLU A 46 -13.78 5.10 -19.16
CA GLU A 46 -13.39 3.82 -18.58
C GLU A 46 -12.44 3.01 -19.48
N ASP A 47 -12.77 2.90 -20.77
CA ASP A 47 -11.95 2.15 -21.74
C ASP A 47 -10.57 2.77 -22.00
N SER A 48 -10.38 4.06 -21.63
CA SER A 48 -9.12 4.79 -21.82
C SER A 48 -8.20 4.77 -20.60
N LEU A 49 -8.69 4.35 -19.42
CA LEU A 49 -7.96 4.51 -18.16
C LEU A 49 -6.65 3.72 -18.13
N THR A 50 -6.65 2.49 -18.68
CA THR A 50 -5.43 1.66 -18.78
C THR A 50 -4.35 2.37 -19.59
N GLU A 51 -4.68 2.90 -20.77
CA GLU A 51 -3.71 3.59 -21.62
C GLU A 51 -3.23 4.88 -20.96
N ALA A 52 -4.12 5.59 -20.25
CA ALA A 52 -3.77 6.80 -19.50
C ALA A 52 -2.76 6.51 -18.39
N LEU A 53 -2.93 5.41 -17.65
CA LEU A 53 -1.97 4.95 -16.64
C LEU A 53 -0.60 4.62 -17.24
N GLU A 54 -0.55 3.99 -18.42
CA GLU A 54 0.72 3.71 -19.12
C GLU A 54 1.40 5.00 -19.59
N GLN A 55 0.64 6.00 -20.06
CA GLN A 55 1.23 7.32 -20.40
C GLN A 55 1.74 8.06 -19.15
N ILE A 56 1.02 7.99 -18.02
CA ILE A 56 1.49 8.54 -16.75
C ILE A 56 2.82 7.91 -16.35
N LYS A 57 2.95 6.58 -16.49
CA LYS A 57 4.20 5.87 -16.22
C LYS A 57 5.35 6.38 -17.09
N ILE A 58 5.11 6.64 -18.38
CA ILE A 58 6.13 7.19 -19.29
C ILE A 58 6.57 8.58 -18.82
N ILE A 59 5.61 9.46 -18.49
CA ILE A 59 5.88 10.83 -18.04
C ILE A 59 6.66 10.82 -16.71
N SER A 60 6.19 10.05 -15.73
CA SER A 60 6.80 9.99 -14.39
C SER A 60 8.17 9.33 -14.37
N SER A 61 8.48 8.49 -15.37
CA SER A 61 9.81 7.89 -15.54
C SER A 61 10.82 8.83 -16.21
N SER A 62 10.39 10.01 -16.68
CA SER A 62 11.29 10.98 -17.32
C SER A 62 12.32 11.53 -16.33
N SER A 63 13.55 11.76 -16.79
CA SER A 63 14.64 12.23 -15.94
C SER A 63 14.41 13.63 -15.34
N ASP A 64 13.63 14.47 -16.02
CA ASP A 64 13.29 15.83 -15.58
C ASP A 64 12.01 15.90 -14.73
N TYR A 65 11.29 14.79 -14.56
CA TYR A 65 9.97 14.76 -13.90
C TYR A 65 10.01 15.38 -12.50
N GLN A 66 11.05 15.10 -11.72
CA GLN A 66 11.19 15.62 -10.35
C GLN A 66 11.22 17.16 -10.27
N THR A 67 11.63 17.83 -11.35
CA THR A 67 11.73 19.30 -11.43
C THR A 67 10.69 19.93 -12.36
N ASN A 68 9.94 19.12 -13.10
CA ASN A 68 8.97 19.58 -14.08
C ASN A 68 7.57 19.71 -13.47
N ASN A 69 7.26 20.90 -12.95
CA ASN A 69 6.00 21.18 -12.28
C ASN A 69 4.77 20.96 -13.17
N ASN A 70 4.89 21.19 -14.48
CA ASN A 70 3.78 21.00 -15.42
C ASN A 70 3.43 19.52 -15.54
N ASP A 71 4.45 18.67 -15.73
CA ASP A 71 4.26 17.22 -15.83
C ASP A 71 3.71 16.64 -14.52
N GLN A 72 4.20 17.11 -13.37
CA GLN A 72 3.68 16.70 -12.06
C GLN A 72 2.19 17.05 -11.89
N ALA A 73 1.79 18.29 -12.22
CA ALA A 73 0.39 18.71 -12.12
C ALA A 73 -0.52 17.92 -13.08
N VAL A 74 -0.07 17.70 -14.32
CA VAL A 74 -0.77 16.88 -15.32
C VAL A 74 -0.98 15.46 -14.80
N VAL A 75 0.06 14.84 -14.24
CA VAL A 75 0.00 13.48 -13.68
C VAL A 75 -0.95 13.42 -12.48
N GLU A 76 -0.83 14.34 -11.52
CA GLU A 76 -1.66 14.38 -10.31
C GLU A 76 -3.16 14.50 -10.65
N ILE A 77 -3.51 15.42 -11.56
CA ILE A 77 -4.90 15.60 -12.00
C ILE A 77 -5.41 14.34 -12.71
N CYS A 78 -4.60 13.74 -13.58
CA CYS A 78 -5.01 12.54 -14.31
C CYS A 78 -5.17 11.34 -13.38
N ILE A 79 -4.28 11.13 -12.42
CA ILE A 79 -4.42 10.07 -11.40
C ILE A 79 -5.71 10.26 -10.61
N THR A 80 -5.99 11.49 -10.15
CA THR A 80 -7.22 11.81 -9.41
C THR A 80 -8.47 11.48 -10.23
N ARG A 81 -8.48 11.86 -11.52
CA ARG A 81 -9.60 11.55 -12.41
C ARG A 81 -9.75 10.06 -12.67
N ILE A 82 -8.65 9.36 -12.97
CA ILE A 82 -8.63 7.92 -13.26
C ILE A 82 -9.12 7.13 -12.06
N THR A 83 -8.57 7.37 -10.87
CA THR A 83 -8.94 6.64 -9.65
C THR A 83 -10.39 6.89 -9.25
N THR A 84 -10.91 8.10 -9.52
CA THR A 84 -12.35 8.40 -9.38
C THR A 84 -13.19 7.59 -10.36
N ALA A 85 -12.86 7.60 -11.66
CA ALA A 85 -13.63 6.84 -12.64
C ALA A 85 -13.63 5.32 -12.35
N ILE A 86 -12.48 4.77 -11.94
CA ILE A 86 -12.38 3.36 -11.52
C ILE A 86 -13.33 3.04 -10.38
N ARG A 87 -13.43 3.94 -9.38
CA ARG A 87 -14.31 3.76 -8.22
C ARG A 87 -15.78 3.84 -8.63
N GLU A 88 -16.18 4.86 -9.37
CA GLU A 88 -17.59 5.07 -9.74
C GLU A 88 -18.10 4.03 -10.74
N THR A 89 -17.22 3.46 -11.56
CA THR A 89 -17.56 2.36 -12.50
C THR A 89 -17.33 0.97 -11.92
N GLU A 90 -16.81 0.85 -10.69
CA GLU A 90 -16.42 -0.40 -10.04
C GLU A 90 -15.49 -1.30 -10.89
N SER A 91 -14.66 -0.68 -11.73
CA SER A 91 -13.90 -1.35 -12.81
C SER A 91 -12.45 -1.71 -12.43
N ILE A 92 -12.12 -1.74 -11.13
CA ILE A 92 -10.73 -1.93 -10.64
C ILE A 92 -10.02 -3.14 -11.25
N GLU A 93 -10.70 -4.26 -11.43
CA GLU A 93 -10.10 -5.50 -11.96
C GLU A 93 -9.59 -5.35 -13.41
N LYS A 94 -10.24 -4.49 -14.20
CA LYS A 94 -9.85 -4.18 -15.59
C LYS A 94 -8.55 -3.37 -15.66
N HIS A 95 -8.29 -2.56 -14.64
CA HIS A 95 -7.20 -1.59 -14.62
C HIS A 95 -6.08 -1.92 -13.62
N ALA A 96 -6.30 -2.92 -12.74
CA ALA A 96 -5.38 -3.29 -11.66
C ALA A 96 -3.95 -3.56 -12.13
N LYS A 97 -3.78 -4.20 -13.29
CA LYS A 97 -2.45 -4.48 -13.84
C LYS A 97 -1.68 -3.21 -14.18
N ALA A 98 -2.33 -2.22 -14.78
CA ALA A 98 -1.69 -0.93 -15.11
C ALA A 98 -1.45 -0.08 -13.86
N LEU A 99 -2.39 -0.06 -12.90
CA LEU A 99 -2.20 0.59 -11.60
C LEU A 99 -0.97 0.03 -10.87
N VAL A 100 -0.91 -1.29 -10.73
CA VAL A 100 0.23 -1.98 -10.08
C VAL A 100 1.52 -1.76 -10.88
N GLY A 101 1.46 -1.72 -12.21
CA GLY A 101 2.61 -1.44 -13.07
C GLY A 101 3.15 -0.01 -12.96
N LEU A 102 2.29 0.98 -12.74
CA LEU A 102 2.66 2.36 -12.40
C LEU A 102 3.23 2.42 -10.98
N TRP A 103 2.59 1.73 -10.03
CA TRP A 103 3.03 1.70 -8.65
C TRP A 103 4.44 1.08 -8.49
N ASP A 104 4.70 -0.05 -9.16
CA ASP A 104 6.02 -0.68 -9.20
C ASP A 104 7.08 0.24 -9.81
N SER A 105 6.74 1.03 -10.83
CA SER A 105 7.69 1.98 -11.44
C SER A 105 8.16 3.07 -10.48
N CYS A 106 7.32 3.48 -9.51
CA CYS A 106 7.74 4.43 -8.48
C CYS A 106 8.90 3.92 -7.62
N LEU A 107 9.09 2.60 -7.52
CA LEU A 107 10.21 1.98 -6.78
C LEU A 107 11.57 2.18 -7.44
N GLU A 108 11.61 2.56 -8.72
CA GLU A 108 12.83 2.87 -9.48
C GLU A 108 13.36 4.27 -9.15
N HIS A 109 12.56 5.09 -8.45
CA HIS A 109 12.88 6.47 -8.10
C HIS A 109 13.09 6.66 -6.60
N ASN A 110 13.68 7.80 -6.23
CA ASN A 110 13.89 8.13 -4.82
C ASN A 110 12.56 8.55 -4.17
N LEU A 111 12.10 7.73 -3.22
CA LEU A 111 10.87 7.97 -2.45
C LEU A 111 11.13 8.71 -1.13
N ARG A 112 12.41 8.94 -0.77
CA ARG A 112 12.76 9.65 0.46
C ARG A 112 12.38 11.13 0.34
N PRO A 113 11.68 11.70 1.32
CA PRO A 113 11.36 13.12 1.37
C PRO A 113 12.64 13.96 1.23
N SER A 114 12.58 15.05 0.47
CA SER A 114 13.72 15.95 0.25
C SER A 114 13.78 17.12 1.26
N GLY A 115 12.74 17.29 2.09
CA GLY A 115 12.62 18.34 3.11
C GLY A 115 11.72 17.92 4.27
N LYS A 116 11.38 18.86 5.18
CA LYS A 116 10.38 18.61 6.23
C LYS A 116 9.01 18.44 5.58
N ASP A 117 8.49 17.21 5.61
CA ASP A 117 7.12 16.82 5.25
C ASP A 117 6.69 16.99 3.77
N GLU A 118 7.62 17.22 2.84
CA GLU A 118 7.27 17.20 1.40
C GLU A 118 7.62 15.85 0.77
N ASP A 119 6.59 15.07 0.46
CA ASP A 119 6.70 13.83 -0.30
C ASP A 119 7.21 14.12 -1.72
N THR A 120 8.07 13.24 -2.23
CA THR A 120 8.52 13.33 -3.62
C THR A 120 7.32 13.10 -4.57
N PRO A 121 7.37 13.60 -5.81
CA PRO A 121 6.31 13.37 -6.79
C PRO A 121 5.96 11.88 -6.96
N HIS A 122 6.96 10.99 -6.92
CA HIS A 122 6.76 9.54 -6.98
C HIS A 122 6.12 8.96 -5.71
N ALA A 123 6.42 9.53 -4.53
CA ALA A 123 5.78 9.12 -3.28
C ALA A 123 4.29 9.50 -3.27
N LYS A 124 3.93 10.67 -3.83
CA LYS A 124 2.52 11.09 -4.02
C LYS A 124 1.77 10.13 -4.94
N ILE A 125 2.33 9.83 -6.12
CA ILE A 125 1.77 8.81 -7.04
C ILE A 125 1.56 7.49 -6.31
N ALA A 126 2.59 6.99 -5.62
CA ALA A 126 2.51 5.73 -4.91
C ALA A 126 1.40 5.72 -3.84
N SER A 127 1.23 6.82 -3.09
CA SER A 127 0.16 6.99 -2.11
C SER A 127 -1.24 6.97 -2.73
N ASP A 128 -1.43 7.63 -3.87
CA ASP A 128 -2.73 7.67 -4.55
C ASP A 128 -3.11 6.31 -5.14
N ILE A 129 -2.16 5.65 -5.80
CA ILE A 129 -2.37 4.32 -6.38
C ILE A 129 -2.60 3.28 -5.28
N MET A 130 -1.81 3.33 -4.20
CA MET A 130 -2.04 2.51 -3.01
C MET A 130 -3.48 2.71 -2.52
N SER A 131 -3.89 3.94 -2.24
CA SER A 131 -5.22 4.24 -1.69
C SER A 131 -6.34 3.71 -2.58
N CYS A 132 -6.22 3.82 -3.90
CA CYS A 132 -7.16 3.26 -4.86
C CYS A 132 -7.24 1.72 -4.78
N ILE A 133 -6.09 1.05 -4.71
CA ILE A 133 -6.02 -0.42 -4.58
C ILE A 133 -6.56 -0.88 -3.23
N LEU A 134 -6.24 -0.16 -2.14
CA LEU A 134 -6.65 -0.52 -0.78
C LEU A 134 -8.15 -0.48 -0.61
N GLN A 135 -8.85 0.45 -1.26
CA GLN A 135 -10.32 0.49 -1.24
C GLN A 135 -10.96 -0.78 -1.83
N ASN A 136 -10.20 -1.56 -2.59
CA ASN A 136 -10.63 -2.77 -3.28
C ASN A 136 -9.98 -4.04 -2.69
N TYR A 137 -9.58 -4.02 -1.42
CA TYR A 137 -8.86 -5.13 -0.79
C TYR A 137 -9.64 -6.45 -0.73
N ASN A 138 -10.97 -6.37 -0.86
CA ASN A 138 -11.86 -7.52 -0.91
C ASN A 138 -11.77 -8.30 -2.23
N ARG A 139 -11.19 -7.75 -3.30
CA ARG A 139 -11.06 -8.39 -4.63
C ARG A 139 -9.78 -9.25 -4.73
N PRO A 140 -9.87 -10.59 -4.69
CA PRO A 140 -8.67 -11.45 -4.69
C PRO A 140 -7.73 -11.26 -5.90
N PRO A 141 -8.23 -11.13 -7.15
CA PRO A 141 -7.35 -10.91 -8.32
C PRO A 141 -6.52 -9.63 -8.21
N VAL A 142 -7.09 -8.56 -7.65
CA VAL A 142 -6.39 -7.28 -7.43
C VAL A 142 -5.30 -7.46 -6.36
N MET A 143 -5.62 -8.14 -5.26
CA MET A 143 -4.68 -8.39 -4.17
C MET A 143 -3.48 -9.24 -4.59
N ALA A 144 -3.71 -10.26 -5.43
CA ALA A 144 -2.64 -11.09 -5.97
C ALA A 144 -1.60 -10.29 -6.77
N LEU A 145 -2.01 -9.20 -7.43
CA LEU A 145 -1.11 -8.28 -8.13
C LEU A 145 -0.45 -7.28 -7.17
N ALA A 146 -1.19 -6.78 -6.18
CA ALA A 146 -0.76 -5.68 -5.32
C ALA A 146 0.20 -6.10 -4.20
N ILE A 147 0.00 -7.27 -3.58
CA ILE A 147 0.79 -7.72 -2.42
C ILE A 147 2.29 -7.77 -2.72
N PRO A 148 2.76 -8.37 -3.83
CA PRO A 148 4.20 -8.40 -4.13
C PRO A 148 4.83 -7.00 -4.21
N ILE A 149 4.08 -6.02 -4.73
CA ILE A 149 4.56 -4.63 -4.84
C ILE A 149 4.56 -3.96 -3.47
N ALA A 150 3.50 -4.14 -2.67
CA ALA A 150 3.41 -3.61 -1.31
C ALA A 150 4.61 -4.03 -0.44
N VAL A 151 5.02 -5.30 -0.55
CA VAL A 151 6.18 -5.85 0.17
C VAL A 151 7.49 -5.18 -0.25
N LYS A 152 7.66 -4.83 -1.53
CA LYS A 152 8.84 -4.08 -2.01
C LYS A 152 8.90 -2.66 -1.42
N PHE A 153 7.75 -2.01 -1.20
CA PHE A 153 7.68 -0.65 -0.65
C PHE A 153 8.12 -0.56 0.82
N LEU A 154 8.02 -1.64 1.61
CA LEU A 154 8.44 -1.65 3.02
C LEU A 154 9.91 -1.23 3.22
N HIS A 155 10.76 -1.45 2.20
CA HIS A 155 12.20 -1.24 2.30
C HIS A 155 12.70 0.09 1.66
N ARG A 156 11.81 0.95 1.15
CA ARG A 156 12.21 2.13 0.34
C ARG A 156 12.41 3.44 1.10
N GLY A 157 12.34 3.44 2.43
CA GLY A 157 12.82 4.53 3.28
C GLY A 157 11.90 5.76 3.41
N ASN A 158 10.70 5.75 2.82
CA ASN A 158 9.64 6.68 3.17
C ASN A 158 8.83 6.10 4.34
N LYS A 159 8.91 6.75 5.51
CA LYS A 159 8.29 6.24 6.75
C LYS A 159 6.77 6.16 6.65
N GLU A 160 6.13 7.12 5.99
CA GLU A 160 4.67 7.17 5.87
C GLU A 160 4.16 6.10 4.90
N LEU A 161 4.79 5.96 3.74
CA LEU A 161 4.49 4.84 2.82
C LEU A 161 4.72 3.49 3.49
N CYS A 162 5.83 3.30 4.22
CA CYS A 162 6.09 2.05 4.93
C CYS A 162 5.03 1.74 6.00
N ARG A 163 4.60 2.76 6.77
CA ARG A 163 3.51 2.64 7.74
C ARG A 163 2.19 2.23 7.07
N ASN A 164 1.86 2.86 5.95
CA ASN A 164 0.64 2.56 5.20
C ASN A 164 0.69 1.17 4.55
N MET A 165 1.85 0.75 4.03
CA MET A 165 2.06 -0.62 3.56
C MET A 165 1.88 -1.65 4.67
N SER A 166 2.44 -1.39 5.85
CA SER A 166 2.33 -2.30 6.99
C SER A 166 0.87 -2.45 7.44
N ASN A 167 0.11 -1.35 7.50
CA ASN A 167 -1.32 -1.38 7.78
C ASN A 167 -2.10 -2.19 6.75
N TYR A 168 -1.79 -1.99 5.46
CA TYR A 168 -2.42 -2.75 4.39
C TYR A 168 -2.12 -4.24 4.47
N LEU A 169 -0.84 -4.62 4.62
CA LEU A 169 -0.45 -6.03 4.71
C LEU A 169 -1.07 -6.69 5.94
N SER A 170 -1.25 -5.95 7.04
CA SER A 170 -2.02 -6.42 8.21
C SER A 170 -3.46 -6.77 7.85
N LEU A 171 -4.13 -5.92 7.07
CA LEU A 171 -5.50 -6.15 6.61
C LEU A 171 -5.58 -7.31 5.60
N ALA A 172 -4.60 -7.40 4.69
CA ALA A 172 -4.50 -8.47 3.72
C ALA A 172 -4.24 -9.83 4.42
N ALA A 173 -3.44 -9.86 5.50
CA ALA A 173 -3.20 -11.07 6.28
C ALA A 173 -4.49 -11.67 6.88
N ILE A 174 -5.46 -10.84 7.25
CA ILE A 174 -6.75 -11.30 7.81
C ILE A 174 -7.58 -12.04 6.75
N THR A 175 -7.54 -11.58 5.50
CA THR A 175 -8.50 -12.00 4.46
C THR A 175 -7.90 -12.81 3.32
N LYS A 176 -6.56 -12.81 3.19
CA LYS A 176 -5.77 -13.34 2.07
C LYS A 176 -4.46 -13.97 2.56
N ALA A 177 -4.44 -14.58 3.75
CA ALA A 177 -3.24 -15.18 4.34
C ALA A 177 -2.44 -16.08 3.37
N ASP A 178 -3.14 -16.84 2.52
CA ASP A 178 -2.53 -17.71 1.52
C ASP A 178 -1.65 -16.95 0.51
N LEU A 179 -2.04 -15.73 0.12
CA LEU A 179 -1.27 -14.88 -0.80
C LEU A 179 -0.07 -14.23 -0.11
N LEU A 180 -0.07 -14.13 1.23
CA LEU A 180 1.05 -13.58 2.00
C LEU A 180 2.09 -14.64 2.39
N ALA A 181 1.72 -15.92 2.37
CA ALA A 181 2.58 -17.02 2.83
C ALA A 181 3.97 -16.96 2.17
N ASP A 182 4.02 -16.77 0.85
CA ASP A 182 5.26 -16.69 0.05
C ASP A 182 6.11 -15.43 0.34
N HIS A 183 5.54 -14.42 1.01
CA HIS A 183 6.19 -13.15 1.31
C HIS A 183 6.57 -12.99 2.79
N THR A 184 6.23 -13.97 3.63
CA THR A 184 6.38 -13.91 5.09
C THR A 184 7.80 -13.56 5.52
N GLU A 185 8.83 -14.18 4.91
CA GLU A 185 10.22 -13.92 5.27
C GLU A 185 10.63 -12.47 5.03
N VAL A 186 10.19 -11.89 3.91
CA VAL A 186 10.52 -10.50 3.54
C VAL A 186 9.80 -9.51 4.47
N ILE A 187 8.54 -9.80 4.80
CA ILE A 187 7.76 -8.99 5.75
C ILE A 187 8.42 -9.03 7.14
N VAL A 188 8.76 -10.21 7.66
CA VAL A 188 9.43 -10.34 8.95
C VAL A 188 10.77 -9.60 8.98
N LYS A 189 11.58 -9.72 7.91
CA LYS A 189 12.84 -8.97 7.80
C LYS A 189 12.64 -7.45 7.83
N SER A 190 11.62 -6.94 7.13
CA SER A 190 11.33 -5.51 7.13
C SER A 190 10.95 -4.98 8.52
N ILE A 191 10.18 -5.75 9.30
CA ILE A 191 9.79 -5.40 10.67
C ILE A 191 11.03 -5.36 11.56
N LEU A 192 11.85 -6.42 11.53
CA LEU A 192 13.08 -6.50 12.33
C LEU A 192 14.09 -5.40 12.00
N GLN A 193 14.12 -4.91 10.75
CA GLN A 193 14.97 -3.79 10.34
C GLN A 193 14.40 -2.43 10.76
N GLY A 194 13.07 -2.27 10.82
CA GLY A 194 12.41 -1.04 11.25
C GLY A 194 12.55 -0.72 12.74
N ASP A 195 12.86 -1.72 13.56
CA ASP A 195 13.07 -1.59 15.02
C ASP A 195 14.50 -1.17 15.40
N LEU A 196 15.43 -1.08 14.44
CA LEU A 196 16.78 -0.59 14.72
C LEU A 196 16.78 0.94 14.75
N PRO A 197 17.12 1.60 15.88
CA PRO A 197 17.27 3.04 15.91
C PRO A 197 18.35 3.49 14.93
N ASP A 198 18.04 4.54 14.18
CA ASP A 198 18.96 5.23 13.26
C ASP A 198 20.28 5.55 14.01
N PRO A 199 21.45 5.04 13.57
CA PRO A 199 22.71 5.22 14.29
C PRO A 199 23.28 6.66 14.22
N GLY A 200 22.45 7.66 13.90
CA GLY A 200 22.86 9.04 13.62
C GLY A 200 22.62 10.09 14.72
N ILE A 201 22.21 9.73 15.93
CA ILE A 201 22.05 10.69 17.04
C ILE A 201 23.15 10.48 18.07
N GLU A 202 24.23 11.28 17.97
CA GLU A 202 25.24 11.47 19.02
C GLU A 202 24.59 12.06 20.29
N PRO A 203 24.66 11.39 21.47
CA PRO A 203 24.20 11.97 22.72
C PRO A 203 25.31 12.85 23.30
N GLY A 204 25.25 14.17 23.07
CA GLY A 204 26.26 15.09 23.57
C GLY A 204 25.74 16.50 23.85
N SER A 205 25.19 16.74 25.06
CA SER A 205 25.70 17.75 26.04
C SER A 205 24.63 18.21 27.06
N PRO A 206 25.04 18.66 28.27
CA PRO A 206 24.21 18.69 29.48
C PRO A 206 23.73 20.10 29.86
N ALA A 207 22.53 20.22 30.46
CA ALA A 207 22.17 21.35 31.33
C ALA A 207 20.80 21.21 32.03
N LEU A 208 20.86 21.25 33.37
CA LEU A 208 19.89 21.84 34.33
C LEU A 208 18.66 21.04 34.82
N GLN A 209 18.94 20.24 35.86
CA GLN A 209 18.34 20.14 37.21
C GLN A 209 16.86 20.48 37.55
N ALA A 210 16.38 19.68 38.52
CA ALA A 210 15.20 19.76 39.42
C ALA A 210 13.95 18.98 38.94
N ASP A 211 13.28 18.11 39.71
CA ASP A 211 13.37 17.71 41.11
C ASP A 211 12.75 16.30 41.30
N SER A 212 13.29 15.58 42.28
CA SER A 212 12.94 14.31 42.95
C SER A 212 11.52 13.70 42.81
N LEU A 213 11.42 12.39 42.47
CA LEU A 213 10.55 11.33 43.05
C LEU A 213 10.97 9.93 42.49
N PRO A 214 10.61 8.78 43.11
CA PRO A 214 11.51 7.65 43.32
C PRO A 214 11.64 6.68 42.13
N ALA A 215 12.75 5.95 42.11
CA ALA A 215 13.10 4.93 41.13
C ALA A 215 12.05 3.80 41.07
N GLU A 216 11.42 3.64 39.90
CA GLU A 216 10.72 2.40 39.50
C GLU A 216 11.76 1.28 39.25
N PRO A 217 11.41 0.01 39.53
CA PRO A 217 12.33 -1.13 39.39
C PRO A 217 12.59 -1.47 37.91
N PRO A 218 13.75 -2.07 37.59
CA PRO A 218 14.08 -2.45 36.23
C PRO A 218 13.29 -3.72 35.87
N GLY A 219 12.33 -3.62 34.96
CA GLY A 219 11.56 -4.80 34.58
C GLY A 219 10.29 -4.60 33.74
N ARG A 220 10.05 -3.45 33.12
CA ARG A 220 8.96 -3.30 32.16
C ARG A 220 9.51 -3.13 30.74
N PRO A 221 9.26 -4.05 29.79
CA PRO A 221 9.44 -3.74 28.40
C PRO A 221 8.49 -2.59 28.03
N PHE A 222 9.03 -1.63 27.29
CA PHE A 222 8.42 -0.37 26.88
C PHE A 222 7.26 -0.62 25.89
N PHE A 223 6.15 -1.17 26.37
CA PHE A 223 4.94 -1.47 25.58
C PHE A 223 3.93 -0.32 25.67
N VAL A 224 4.34 0.88 25.28
CA VAL A 224 3.40 1.99 25.04
C VAL A 224 3.93 2.83 23.87
N LEU A 225 3.71 2.35 22.65
CA LEU A 225 3.50 3.13 21.41
C LEU A 225 3.56 2.22 20.19
N LEU A 226 2.71 1.20 20.14
CA LEU A 226 2.49 0.45 18.91
C LEU A 226 0.99 0.34 18.68
N SER A 227 0.55 1.09 17.68
CA SER A 227 -0.80 1.10 17.12
C SER A 227 -1.38 -0.31 16.98
N ASN A 228 -2.69 -0.43 17.17
CA ASN A 228 -3.52 -1.65 17.10
C ASN A 228 -3.23 -2.59 15.91
N SER A 229 -2.63 -2.11 14.82
CA SER A 229 -2.22 -2.91 13.66
C SER A 229 -1.07 -3.89 13.95
N MET A 230 -0.08 -3.52 14.78
CA MET A 230 1.04 -4.42 15.12
C MET A 230 0.62 -5.57 16.03
N GLY A 231 -0.42 -5.36 16.84
CA GLY A 231 -1.03 -6.44 17.64
C GLY A 231 -1.64 -7.53 16.77
N LEU A 232 -2.17 -7.19 15.58
CA LEU A 232 -2.74 -8.16 14.64
C LEU A 232 -1.65 -8.94 13.89
N ILE A 233 -0.55 -8.27 13.48
CA ILE A 233 0.61 -8.94 12.89
C ILE A 233 1.24 -9.90 13.90
N TRP A 234 1.44 -9.47 15.15
CA TRP A 234 1.98 -10.34 16.20
C TRP A 234 1.05 -11.52 16.51
N ARG A 235 -0.26 -11.31 16.56
CA ARG A 235 -1.27 -12.36 16.74
C ARG A 235 -1.27 -13.36 15.57
N TRP A 236 -1.00 -12.91 14.35
CA TRP A 236 -0.83 -13.76 13.18
C TRP A 236 0.50 -14.54 13.19
N CYS A 237 1.63 -13.88 13.48
CA CYS A 237 2.92 -14.55 13.66
C CYS A 237 2.81 -15.66 14.72
N PHE A 238 2.12 -15.40 15.84
CA PHE A 238 1.88 -16.37 16.90
C PHE A 238 1.02 -17.56 16.43
N LEU A 239 -0.04 -17.32 15.63
CA LEU A 239 -0.89 -18.38 15.07
C LEU A 239 -0.17 -19.22 14.01
N CYS A 240 0.69 -18.62 13.17
CA CYS A 240 1.51 -19.32 12.18
C CYS A 240 2.62 -20.15 12.83
N LEU A 241 3.28 -19.63 13.87
CA LEU A 241 4.26 -20.37 14.68
C LEU A 241 3.61 -21.51 15.48
N TRP A 242 2.41 -21.30 16.03
CA TRP A 242 1.64 -22.34 16.73
C TRP A 242 1.17 -23.47 15.80
N SER A 243 0.72 -23.13 14.58
CA SER A 243 0.24 -24.11 13.59
C SER A 243 1.37 -24.95 12.97
N SER A 244 2.62 -24.48 13.07
CA SER A 244 3.80 -25.17 12.53
C SER A 244 4.52 -26.03 13.57
N CYS A 245 4.02 -26.12 14.81
CA CYS A 245 4.64 -26.90 15.88
C CYS A 245 4.09 -28.35 15.85
N PRO A 246 4.89 -29.36 15.46
CA PRO A 246 4.48 -30.74 15.57
C PRO A 246 4.36 -31.07 17.05
N THR A 247 3.17 -31.45 17.47
CA THR A 247 2.87 -31.91 18.83
C THR A 247 3.70 -33.15 19.16
N THR A 248 4.89 -32.97 19.71
CA THR A 248 5.49 -33.84 20.74
C THR A 248 6.82 -33.26 21.23
N ASN A 249 6.87 -33.00 22.54
CA ASN A 249 8.06 -32.79 23.38
C ASN A 249 8.86 -31.48 23.19
N CYS A 250 8.34 -30.37 23.71
CA CYS A 250 9.18 -29.29 24.22
C CYS A 250 8.99 -29.16 25.73
N ALA A 251 9.88 -29.78 26.50
CA ALA A 251 10.07 -29.51 27.91
C ALA A 251 11.08 -28.37 28.04
N GLU A 252 10.62 -27.12 27.92
CA GLU A 252 11.41 -25.94 28.31
C GLU A 252 10.56 -25.00 29.20
N PRO A 253 11.19 -24.30 30.17
CA PRO A 253 10.47 -23.60 31.24
C PRO A 253 9.77 -22.30 30.79
N VAL A 254 9.93 -21.91 29.52
CA VAL A 254 9.38 -20.66 28.97
C VAL A 254 7.85 -20.73 28.81
N CYS A 255 7.25 -21.92 28.66
CA CYS A 255 5.79 -22.03 28.52
C CYS A 255 5.02 -21.78 29.82
N THR A 256 5.63 -22.00 30.98
CA THR A 256 4.92 -22.01 32.27
C THR A 256 4.54 -20.63 32.80
N GLU A 257 5.37 -19.60 32.58
CA GLU A 257 5.04 -18.21 32.98
C GLU A 257 4.00 -17.55 32.05
N TRP A 258 3.95 -17.95 30.78
CA TRP A 258 3.00 -17.40 29.79
C TRP A 258 1.56 -17.89 29.99
N THR A 259 1.37 -19.10 30.54
CA THR A 259 0.04 -19.62 30.91
C THR A 259 -0.65 -18.80 32.01
N VAL A 260 0.12 -18.22 32.94
CA VAL A 260 -0.46 -17.45 34.07
C VAL A 260 -0.94 -16.07 33.61
N PHE A 261 -0.25 -15.45 32.65
CA PHE A 261 -0.66 -14.15 32.08
C PHE A 261 -1.94 -14.28 31.24
N HIS A 262 -2.11 -15.41 30.55
CA HIS A 262 -3.28 -15.67 29.68
C HIS A 262 -4.58 -15.99 30.44
N CYS A 263 -4.50 -16.50 31.69
CA CYS A 263 -5.70 -16.74 32.50
C CYS A 263 -6.35 -15.42 32.98
N SER A 264 -5.53 -14.41 33.27
CA SER A 264 -6.00 -13.10 33.75
C SER A 264 -6.65 -12.25 32.64
N GLN A 265 -6.18 -12.38 31.39
CA GLN A 265 -6.71 -11.62 30.27
C GLN A 265 -8.04 -12.21 29.73
N TRP A 266 -8.21 -13.54 29.80
CA TRP A 266 -9.47 -14.21 29.45
C TRP A 266 -10.63 -13.89 30.42
N GLN A 267 -10.31 -13.49 31.67
CA GLN A 267 -11.31 -13.15 32.67
C GLN A 267 -11.87 -11.72 32.52
N MET A 268 -11.16 -10.83 31.82
CA MET A 268 -11.62 -9.47 31.50
C MET A 268 -12.65 -9.45 30.35
N GLU A 269 -12.57 -10.38 29.40
CA GLU A 269 -13.52 -10.46 28.26
C GLU A 269 -14.92 -10.96 28.65
N LYS A 270 -15.12 -11.48 29.87
CA LYS A 270 -16.45 -11.84 30.40
C LYS A 270 -17.17 -10.73 31.16
N LEU A 271 -16.56 -9.56 31.31
CA LEU A 271 -17.15 -8.39 32.00
C LEU A 271 -17.64 -7.30 31.02
N ILE A 272 -17.55 -7.54 29.70
CA ILE A 272 -18.00 -6.61 28.65
C ILE A 272 -18.94 -7.34 27.67
N ILE A 273 -19.88 -8.13 28.21
CA ILE A 273 -21.12 -8.54 27.52
C ILE A 273 -22.27 -8.35 28.50
#